data_AF-A0A1V5XAV3-F1
#
_entry.id   AF-A0A1V5XAV3-F1
#
_cell.length_a   1.000
_cell.length_b   1.000
_cell.length_c   1.000
_cell.angle_alpha   90.00
_cell.angle_beta   90.00
_cell.angle_gamma   90.00
#
_symmetry.space_group_name_H-M   'P 1'
#
loop_
_entity.id
_entity.type
_entity.pdbx_description
1 polymer ?
#
loop_
_entity_poly.entity_id
_entity_poly.type
_entity_poly.pdbx_seq_one_letter_code
_entity_poly.pdbx_strand_id
1 'polypeptide(L)'
;MHTHPDRPKMIIFLTDGEASAGEDDPKKILQNLPGVNTLKSRIFVFGIGEDVDTQFLNAVSQAHRGSAEYVLPNENIGIKVASFYQKVSEPVLSDISLDFGDIKVKEIYPIEFPDIFKGTQLVLLGKYDNQGKAKITLEGKMNNKNKKVVFEADFPQESAENDSIPRIWATRKIGYLLSEMRLNGETKKLRDEVIALSKEYGVITPHTSFLLDTRQPGAVYTGTSSLGVSSVLQSGNISISQANGMEYNNMVNDYRPLSLGTQGVAFAASERILQDSTSITSPSSDIKYVAEKTFYRQQNGDWVDSAYKEGDETQEIKYLSRDYFDLIKKNPWITKYLGIGKNIILVHGGKRYYIKE
;
A
#
# COMPACT_ATOMS: atom_id res chain seq x y z
N MET A 1 -18.56 33.26 -13.60
CA MET A 1 -17.56 32.19 -13.47
C MET A 1 -16.21 32.79 -13.85
N HIS A 2 -15.35 33.14 -12.89
CA HIS A 2 -14.07 33.79 -13.16
C HIS A 2 -13.07 32.77 -13.72
N THR A 3 -12.99 32.65 -15.04
CA THR A 3 -12.07 31.75 -15.73
C THR A 3 -10.70 32.40 -15.88
N HIS A 4 -9.92 32.48 -14.80
CA HIS A 4 -8.49 32.74 -14.95
C HIS A 4 -7.86 31.57 -15.72
N PRO A 5 -7.22 31.79 -16.89
CA PRO A 5 -6.60 30.73 -17.69
C PRO A 5 -5.52 29.97 -16.89
N ASP A 6 -4.88 30.67 -15.96
CA ASP A 6 -3.68 30.24 -15.25
C ASP A 6 -3.91 29.39 -14.00
N ARG A 7 -5.17 29.05 -13.68
CA ARG A 7 -5.51 28.24 -12.51
C ARG A 7 -5.80 26.79 -12.90
N PRO A 8 -5.27 25.80 -12.15
CA PRO A 8 -5.66 24.40 -12.28
C PRO A 8 -7.19 24.26 -12.33
N LYS A 9 -7.68 23.55 -13.35
CA LYS A 9 -9.11 23.25 -13.48
C LYS A 9 -9.41 21.99 -12.71
N MET A 10 -10.48 22.01 -11.92
CA MET A 10 -10.89 20.91 -11.06
C MET A 10 -12.39 20.70 -11.23
N ILE A 11 -12.80 19.45 -11.30
CA ILE A 11 -14.18 18.98 -11.29
C ILE A 11 -14.32 18.14 -10.02
N ILE A 12 -15.34 18.46 -9.22
CA ILE A 12 -15.75 17.63 -8.09
C ILE A 12 -16.99 16.89 -8.55
N PHE A 13 -16.90 15.57 -8.66
CA PHE A 13 -17.98 14.70 -9.09
C PHE A 13 -18.52 13.94 -7.88
N LEU A 14 -19.81 14.07 -7.60
CA LEU A 14 -20.48 13.42 -6.48
C LEU A 14 -21.56 12.50 -7.04
N THR A 15 -21.64 11.26 -6.56
CA THR A 15 -22.69 10.31 -6.92
C THR A 15 -23.02 9.39 -5.74
N ASP A 16 -24.27 8.97 -5.64
CA ASP A 16 -24.77 7.96 -4.70
C ASP A 16 -25.18 6.64 -5.41
N GLY A 17 -24.99 6.55 -6.72
CA GLY A 17 -25.31 5.36 -7.50
C GLY A 17 -24.61 5.28 -8.85
N GLU A 18 -25.06 4.33 -9.66
CA GLU A 18 -24.60 4.08 -11.03
C GLU A 18 -25.32 4.97 -12.06
N ALA A 19 -24.73 5.11 -13.25
CA ALA A 19 -25.36 5.83 -14.35
C ALA A 19 -26.60 5.07 -14.84
N SER A 20 -27.76 5.75 -14.89
CA SER A 20 -29.04 5.13 -15.25
C SER A 20 -29.78 5.82 -16.41
N ALA A 21 -29.17 6.82 -17.02
CA ALA A 21 -29.76 7.60 -18.11
C ALA A 21 -28.68 8.10 -19.07
N GLY A 22 -28.97 8.05 -20.37
CA GLY A 22 -28.02 8.43 -21.42
C GLY A 22 -27.05 7.29 -21.74
N GLU A 23 -25.75 7.59 -21.81
CA GLU A 23 -24.72 6.54 -21.86
C GLU A 23 -24.50 6.02 -20.44
N ASP A 24 -24.86 4.76 -20.22
CA ASP A 24 -24.81 4.07 -18.93
C ASP A 24 -23.72 2.99 -18.84
N ASP A 25 -23.03 2.68 -19.95
CA ASP A 25 -21.90 1.74 -19.97
C ASP A 25 -20.62 2.39 -19.40
N PRO A 26 -20.12 1.95 -18.22
CA PRO A 26 -18.93 2.53 -17.60
C PRO A 26 -17.69 2.52 -18.50
N LYS A 27 -17.53 1.50 -19.34
CA LYS A 27 -16.38 1.39 -20.24
C LYS A 27 -16.42 2.45 -21.34
N LYS A 28 -17.59 2.69 -21.91
CA LYS A 28 -17.76 3.74 -22.93
C LYS A 28 -17.60 5.13 -22.33
N ILE A 29 -18.14 5.35 -21.12
CA ILE A 29 -17.94 6.61 -20.41
C ILE A 29 -16.45 6.88 -20.22
N LEU A 30 -15.67 5.90 -19.72
CA LEU A 30 -14.23 6.02 -19.55
C LEU A 30 -13.48 6.28 -20.87
N GLN A 31 -13.89 5.65 -21.97
CA GLN A 31 -13.30 5.88 -23.29
C GLN A 31 -13.58 7.29 -23.84
N ASN A 32 -14.75 7.85 -23.53
CA ASN A 32 -15.16 9.16 -24.00
C ASN A 32 -14.47 10.30 -23.23
N LEU A 33 -14.22 10.10 -21.93
CA LEU A 33 -13.73 11.13 -21.01
C LEU A 33 -12.44 11.86 -21.47
N PRO A 34 -11.38 11.18 -21.96
CA PRO A 34 -10.19 11.86 -22.48
C PRO A 34 -10.47 12.81 -23.64
N GLY A 35 -11.44 12.48 -24.51
CA GLY A 35 -11.81 13.30 -25.66
C GLY A 35 -12.57 14.57 -25.29
N VAL A 36 -13.33 14.54 -24.18
CA VAL A 36 -14.13 15.68 -23.71
C VAL A 36 -13.39 16.54 -22.68
N ASN A 37 -12.47 15.98 -21.90
CA ASN A 37 -11.69 16.72 -20.91
C ASN A 37 -10.48 17.46 -21.54
N THR A 38 -10.75 18.29 -22.56
CA THR A 38 -9.73 19.02 -23.33
C THR A 38 -8.95 20.04 -22.50
N LEU A 39 -9.55 20.53 -21.41
CA LEU A 39 -8.93 21.46 -20.46
C LEU A 39 -8.00 20.75 -19.46
N LYS A 40 -7.85 19.42 -19.53
CA LYS A 40 -7.08 18.60 -18.59
C LYS A 40 -7.48 18.88 -17.14
N SER A 41 -8.78 18.99 -16.90
CA SER A 41 -9.33 19.23 -15.57
C SER A 41 -9.08 18.01 -14.69
N ARG A 42 -8.69 18.25 -13.44
CA ARG A 42 -8.57 17.19 -12.44
C ARG A 42 -9.95 16.75 -11.98
N ILE A 43 -10.24 15.45 -11.94
CA ILE A 43 -11.56 14.96 -11.54
C ILE A 43 -11.44 14.25 -10.19
N PHE A 44 -11.99 14.90 -9.16
CA PHE A 44 -12.09 14.35 -7.80
C PHE A 44 -13.47 13.77 -7.59
N VAL A 45 -13.54 12.52 -7.15
CA VAL A 45 -14.78 11.75 -7.10
C VAL A 45 -15.17 11.49 -5.65
N PHE A 46 -16.46 11.65 -5.34
CA PHE A 46 -17.06 11.31 -4.06
C PHE A 46 -18.21 10.32 -4.30
N GLY A 47 -17.99 9.06 -3.94
CA GLY A 47 -19.03 8.03 -3.95
C GLY A 47 -19.72 7.97 -2.59
N ILE A 48 -21.04 8.06 -2.56
CA ILE A 48 -21.85 8.10 -1.33
C ILE A 48 -22.65 6.82 -1.22
N GLY A 49 -22.63 6.20 -0.05
CA GLY A 49 -23.33 4.95 0.19
C GLY A 49 -22.59 3.74 -0.35
N GLU A 50 -23.34 2.66 -0.55
CA GLU A 50 -22.81 1.36 -0.95
C GLU A 50 -23.14 1.01 -2.40
N ASP A 51 -24.11 1.69 -3.00
CA ASP A 51 -24.64 1.36 -4.34
C ASP A 51 -23.86 2.02 -5.49
N VAL A 52 -22.61 2.40 -5.23
CA VAL A 52 -21.72 3.05 -6.20
C VAL A 52 -20.75 2.06 -6.84
N ASP A 53 -20.52 2.19 -8.14
CA ASP A 53 -19.46 1.46 -8.83
C ASP A 53 -18.07 2.05 -8.48
N THR A 54 -17.48 1.53 -7.41
CA THR A 54 -16.16 1.98 -6.93
C THR A 54 -15.05 1.73 -7.97
N GLN A 55 -15.16 0.72 -8.83
CA GLN A 55 -14.16 0.43 -9.85
C GLN A 55 -14.18 1.52 -10.92
N PHE A 56 -15.36 1.83 -11.46
CA PHE A 56 -15.55 2.92 -12.41
C PHE A 56 -15.12 4.27 -11.84
N LEU A 57 -15.55 4.61 -10.63
CA LEU A 57 -15.25 5.90 -10.00
C LEU A 57 -13.74 6.10 -9.75
N ASN A 58 -13.04 5.04 -9.34
CA ASN A 58 -11.58 5.09 -9.24
C ASN A 58 -10.92 5.30 -10.60
N ALA A 59 -11.38 4.59 -11.64
CA ALA A 59 -10.87 4.72 -13.00
C ALA A 59 -10.97 6.16 -13.53
N VAL A 60 -12.13 6.81 -13.30
CA VAL A 60 -12.36 8.22 -13.68
C VAL A 60 -11.35 9.13 -12.99
N SER A 61 -11.20 8.99 -11.67
CA SER A 61 -10.31 9.88 -10.91
C SER A 61 -8.83 9.70 -11.28
N GLN A 62 -8.38 8.46 -11.46
CA GLN A 62 -6.98 8.14 -11.81
C GLN A 62 -6.62 8.63 -13.21
N ALA A 63 -7.48 8.38 -14.21
CA ALA A 63 -7.26 8.84 -15.59
C ALA A 63 -7.19 10.37 -15.72
N HIS A 64 -7.64 11.11 -14.70
CA HIS A 64 -7.69 12.56 -14.69
C HIS A 64 -6.98 13.18 -13.50
N ARG A 65 -5.92 12.56 -12.96
CA ARG A 65 -5.04 13.14 -11.92
C ARG A 65 -5.80 13.67 -10.69
N GLY A 66 -6.91 13.02 -10.35
CA GLY A 66 -7.66 13.28 -9.13
C GLY A 66 -7.61 12.08 -8.20
N SER A 67 -8.54 12.06 -7.24
CA SER A 67 -8.70 10.97 -6.27
C SER A 67 -10.16 10.68 -6.04
N ALA A 68 -10.48 9.44 -5.69
CA ALA A 68 -11.79 9.06 -5.19
C ALA A 68 -11.81 9.01 -3.65
N GLU A 69 -12.88 9.52 -3.06
CA GLU A 69 -13.23 9.31 -1.66
C GLU A 69 -14.62 8.68 -1.58
N TYR A 70 -14.79 7.71 -0.68
CA TYR A 70 -16.07 7.04 -0.47
C TYR A 70 -16.61 7.39 0.92
N VAL A 71 -17.92 7.62 1.00
CA VAL A 71 -18.63 8.00 2.22
C VAL A 71 -19.68 6.94 2.53
N LEU A 72 -19.45 6.13 3.55
CA LEU A 72 -20.44 5.16 4.00
C LEU A 72 -21.66 5.86 4.65
N PRO A 73 -22.84 5.21 4.72
CA PRO A 73 -24.05 5.82 5.27
C PRO A 73 -23.92 6.37 6.71
N ASN A 74 -22.99 5.83 7.49
CA ASN A 74 -22.70 6.24 8.87
C ASN A 74 -21.56 7.27 8.99
N GLU A 75 -20.94 7.68 7.88
CA GLU A 75 -19.87 8.68 7.85
C GLU A 75 -20.40 10.07 7.49
N ASN A 76 -19.67 11.11 7.91
CA ASN A 76 -20.03 12.49 7.62
C ASN A 76 -19.36 12.99 6.33
N ILE A 77 -20.15 13.14 5.26
CA ILE A 77 -19.69 13.69 3.99
C ILE A 77 -19.10 15.10 4.11
N GLY A 78 -19.66 15.94 4.99
CA GLY A 78 -19.21 17.30 5.20
C GLY A 78 -17.76 17.36 5.68
N ILE A 79 -17.34 16.42 6.54
CA ILE A 79 -15.95 16.32 7.00
C ILE A 79 -15.01 15.95 5.84
N LYS A 80 -15.38 14.99 4.99
CA LYS A 80 -14.57 14.54 3.85
C LYS A 80 -14.43 15.64 2.79
N VAL A 81 -15.54 16.27 2.41
CA VAL A 81 -15.54 17.40 1.46
C VAL A 81 -14.78 18.61 2.01
N ALA A 82 -14.92 18.94 3.30
CA ALA A 82 -14.15 20.02 3.91
C ALA A 82 -12.65 19.72 3.94
N SER A 83 -12.27 18.49 4.30
CA SER A 83 -10.86 18.04 4.29
C SER A 83 -10.28 18.09 2.89
N PHE A 84 -11.06 17.69 1.88
CA PHE A 84 -10.69 17.80 0.49
C PHE A 84 -10.48 19.26 0.07
N TYR A 85 -11.43 20.15 0.38
CA TYR A 85 -11.32 21.57 0.04
C TYR A 85 -10.07 22.21 0.66
N GLN A 86 -9.79 21.90 1.94
CA GLN A 86 -8.57 22.36 2.60
C GLN A 86 -7.32 21.91 1.83
N LYS A 87 -7.26 20.64 1.41
CA LYS A 87 -6.16 20.12 0.60
C LYS A 87 -6.07 20.86 -0.74
N VAL A 88 -7.15 20.96 -1.52
CA VAL A 88 -7.04 21.48 -2.91
C VAL A 88 -7.06 23.00 -3.04
N SER A 89 -7.36 23.73 -1.96
CA SER A 89 -7.51 25.19 -1.99
C SER A 89 -6.23 25.96 -2.37
N GLU A 90 -5.06 25.37 -2.11
CA GLU A 90 -3.77 26.00 -2.35
C GLU A 90 -2.79 25.01 -3.02
N PRO A 91 -2.89 24.81 -4.35
CA PRO A 91 -1.88 24.04 -5.09
C PRO A 91 -0.55 24.80 -5.07
N VAL A 92 0.49 24.14 -4.55
CA VAL A 92 1.84 24.70 -4.41
C VAL A 92 2.70 24.40 -5.64
N LEU A 93 2.60 23.17 -6.16
CA LEU A 93 3.36 22.74 -7.33
C LEU A 93 2.55 21.73 -8.16
N SER A 94 2.36 22.00 -9.44
CA SER A 94 1.65 21.13 -10.40
C SER A 94 2.53 20.72 -11.56
N ASP A 95 2.08 19.76 -12.39
CA ASP A 95 2.84 19.30 -13.57
C ASP A 95 4.27 18.86 -13.21
N ILE A 96 4.37 18.07 -12.14
CA ILE A 96 5.64 17.67 -11.55
C ILE A 96 6.37 16.69 -12.46
N SER A 97 7.68 16.89 -12.63
CA SER A 97 8.60 15.93 -13.24
C SER A 97 9.90 15.84 -12.43
N LEU A 98 10.55 14.69 -12.49
CA LEU A 98 11.83 14.43 -11.83
C LEU A 98 12.84 13.86 -12.80
N ASP A 99 14.06 14.36 -12.69
CA ASP A 99 15.23 13.86 -13.38
C ASP A 99 16.29 13.46 -12.33
N PHE A 100 16.75 12.22 -12.40
CA PHE A 100 17.71 11.63 -11.45
C PHE A 100 19.16 11.65 -11.98
N GLY A 101 19.40 12.35 -13.10
CA GLY A 101 20.71 12.40 -13.74
C GLY A 101 21.14 11.02 -14.23
N ASP A 102 22.34 10.58 -13.83
CA ASP A 102 22.92 9.30 -14.26
C ASP A 102 22.39 8.08 -13.47
N ILE A 103 21.51 8.29 -12.48
CA ILE A 103 20.93 7.20 -11.69
C ILE A 103 19.77 6.56 -12.46
N LYS A 104 19.92 5.25 -12.73
CA LYS A 104 18.93 4.44 -13.42
C LYS A 104 17.87 3.99 -12.43
N VAL A 105 16.82 4.80 -12.30
CA VAL A 105 15.66 4.52 -11.48
C VAL A 105 14.60 3.70 -12.23
N LYS A 106 13.87 2.84 -11.51
CA LYS A 106 12.76 2.02 -12.02
C LYS A 106 11.73 1.77 -10.94
N GLU A 107 10.54 1.32 -11.36
CA GLU A 107 9.45 0.94 -10.45
C GLU A 107 9.13 2.06 -9.43
N ILE A 108 9.03 3.30 -9.91
CA ILE A 108 8.70 4.47 -9.09
C ILE A 108 7.19 4.56 -8.90
N TYR A 109 6.76 4.77 -7.66
CA TYR A 109 5.36 4.91 -7.28
C TYR A 109 5.10 6.19 -6.45
N PRO A 110 3.99 6.90 -6.71
CA PRO A 110 3.02 6.67 -7.79
C PRO A 110 3.60 6.89 -9.20
N ILE A 111 3.02 6.23 -10.22
CA ILE A 111 3.46 6.33 -11.61
C ILE A 111 3.16 7.72 -12.18
N GLU A 112 1.96 8.23 -11.92
CA GLU A 112 1.60 9.61 -12.20
C GLU A 112 1.85 10.47 -10.96
N PHE A 113 2.62 11.55 -11.11
CA PHE A 113 2.91 12.44 -10.00
C PHE A 113 1.71 13.36 -9.73
N PRO A 114 1.12 13.28 -8.53
CA PRO A 114 0.04 14.20 -8.16
C PRO A 114 0.61 15.61 -7.96
N ASP A 115 -0.28 16.59 -7.99
CA ASP A 115 0.07 17.94 -7.55
C ASP A 115 0.40 17.95 -6.05
N ILE A 116 1.33 18.82 -5.66
CA ILE A 116 1.61 19.13 -4.27
C ILE A 116 0.73 20.29 -3.85
N PHE A 117 -0.01 20.09 -2.77
CA PHE A 117 -0.85 21.09 -2.17
C PHE A 117 -0.28 21.54 -0.83
N LYS A 118 -0.71 22.70 -0.36
CA LYS A 118 -0.24 23.23 0.93
C LYS A 118 -0.59 22.26 2.05
N GLY A 119 0.40 21.97 2.89
CA GLY A 119 0.26 21.04 4.00
C GLY A 119 0.26 19.56 3.60
N THR A 120 0.46 19.25 2.31
CA THR A 120 0.67 17.86 1.85
C THR A 120 2.13 17.62 1.51
N GLN A 121 2.48 16.34 1.40
CA GLN A 121 3.81 15.88 0.99
C GLN A 121 3.66 14.88 -0.15
N LEU A 122 4.49 15.03 -1.19
CA LEU A 122 4.68 13.97 -2.18
C LEU A 122 5.82 13.07 -1.71
N VAL A 123 5.51 11.81 -1.48
CA VAL A 123 6.50 10.76 -1.21
C VAL A 123 6.59 9.89 -2.44
N LEU A 124 7.80 9.64 -2.94
CA LEU A 124 8.07 8.74 -4.05
C LEU A 124 8.96 7.61 -3.57
N LEU A 125 8.62 6.38 -3.98
CA LEU A 125 9.42 5.20 -3.71
C LEU A 125 9.77 4.52 -5.02
N GLY A 126 11.03 4.15 -5.19
CA GLY A 126 11.50 3.48 -6.39
C GLY A 126 12.77 2.70 -6.12
N LYS A 127 13.20 1.94 -7.14
CA LYS A 127 14.43 1.16 -7.14
C LYS A 127 15.45 1.80 -8.07
N TYR A 128 16.73 1.59 -7.80
CA TYR A 128 17.82 2.00 -8.66
C TYR A 128 18.83 0.87 -8.86
N ASP A 129 19.50 0.86 -10.01
CA ASP A 129 20.42 -0.23 -10.40
C ASP A 129 21.91 0.15 -10.29
N ASN A 130 22.23 1.43 -10.10
CA ASN A 130 23.62 1.92 -10.01
C ASN A 130 23.80 2.89 -8.84
N GLN A 131 25.04 2.98 -8.36
CA GLN A 131 25.43 3.82 -7.23
C GLN A 131 26.06 5.14 -7.66
N GLY A 132 26.11 6.10 -6.75
CA GLY A 132 26.85 7.35 -6.90
C GLY A 132 26.13 8.55 -6.34
N LYS A 133 26.78 9.71 -6.40
CA LYS A 133 26.17 11.00 -6.06
C LYS A 133 25.51 11.57 -7.30
N ALA A 134 24.27 12.02 -7.17
CA ALA A 134 23.53 12.58 -8.28
C ALA A 134 22.78 13.86 -7.88
N LYS A 135 22.60 14.73 -8.87
CA LYS A 135 21.76 15.91 -8.76
C LYS A 135 20.35 15.54 -9.23
N ILE A 136 19.43 15.43 -8.28
CA ILE A 136 18.03 15.22 -8.57
C ILE A 136 17.41 16.57 -8.90
N THR A 137 16.83 16.68 -10.08
CA THR A 137 16.14 17.89 -10.55
C THR A 137 14.64 17.68 -10.49
N LEU A 138 13.97 18.50 -9.68
CA LEU A 138 12.51 18.61 -9.61
C LEU A 138 12.07 19.81 -10.44
N GLU A 139 11.20 19.58 -11.41
CA GLU A 139 10.53 20.62 -12.18
C GLU A 139 9.02 20.57 -11.97
N GLY A 140 8.38 21.72 -12.07
CA GLY A 140 6.93 21.85 -11.97
C GLY A 140 6.48 23.28 -12.14
N LYS A 141 5.18 23.54 -12.01
CA LYS A 141 4.58 24.86 -12.14
C LYS A 141 4.05 25.36 -10.80
N MET A 142 4.45 26.56 -10.43
CA MET A 142 3.93 27.31 -9.29
C MET A 142 3.34 28.61 -9.82
N ASN A 143 2.03 28.83 -9.64
CA ASN A 143 1.31 29.96 -10.23
C ASN A 143 1.56 30.10 -11.75
N ASN A 144 1.49 28.98 -12.47
CA ASN A 144 1.72 28.86 -13.91
C ASN A 144 3.14 29.26 -14.38
N LYS A 145 4.09 29.45 -13.47
CA LYS A 145 5.50 29.69 -13.77
C LYS A 145 6.30 28.42 -13.50
N ASN A 146 7.15 28.06 -14.46
CA ASN A 146 8.06 26.94 -14.28
C ASN A 146 9.00 27.22 -13.10
N LYS A 147 9.13 26.24 -12.23
CA LYS A 147 10.05 26.22 -11.10
C LYS A 147 10.92 24.99 -11.23
N LYS A 148 12.18 25.18 -10.87
CA LYS A 148 13.21 24.14 -10.88
C LYS A 148 13.90 24.18 -9.53
N VAL A 149 13.99 23.01 -8.90
CA VAL A 149 14.72 22.81 -7.65
C VAL A 149 15.68 21.65 -7.87
N VAL A 150 16.92 21.82 -7.42
CA VAL A 150 17.96 20.79 -7.56
C VAL A 150 18.40 20.37 -6.17
N PHE A 151 18.45 19.07 -5.95
CA PHE A 151 18.89 18.44 -4.70
C PHE A 151 20.10 17.56 -5.00
N GLU A 152 21.04 17.47 -4.07
CA GLU A 152 22.12 16.47 -4.13
C GLU A 152 21.75 15.28 -3.25
N ALA A 153 21.89 14.08 -3.79
CA ALA A 153 21.61 12.83 -3.09
C ALA A 153 22.71 11.79 -3.34
N ASP A 154 22.92 10.92 -2.37
CA ASP A 154 23.83 9.78 -2.46
C ASP A 154 23.01 8.51 -2.66
N PHE A 155 23.43 7.67 -3.61
CA PHE A 155 22.82 6.39 -3.93
C PHE A 155 23.87 5.31 -3.64
N PRO A 156 23.96 4.82 -2.39
CA PRO A 156 24.96 3.82 -2.02
C PRO A 156 24.63 2.44 -2.62
N GLN A 157 25.61 1.56 -2.75
CA GLN A 157 25.34 0.18 -3.18
C GLN A 157 24.53 -0.60 -2.14
N GLU A 158 24.84 -0.38 -0.86
CA GLU A 158 24.19 -1.00 0.28
C GLU A 158 24.04 0.03 1.39
N SER A 159 22.92 0.00 2.10
CA SER A 159 22.70 0.82 3.29
C SER A 159 21.85 0.05 4.29
N ALA A 160 22.32 -0.01 5.54
CA ALA A 160 21.57 -0.58 6.65
C ALA A 160 20.70 0.46 7.38
N GLU A 161 20.78 1.73 6.99
CA GLU A 161 20.10 2.84 7.67
C GLU A 161 18.59 2.90 7.35
N ASN A 162 18.18 2.28 6.24
CA ASN A 162 16.85 2.44 5.67
C ASN A 162 16.18 1.10 5.34
N ASP A 163 16.34 0.12 6.23
CA ASP A 163 15.84 -1.26 6.09
C ASP A 163 14.31 -1.39 5.90
N SER A 164 13.58 -0.33 6.24
CA SER A 164 12.14 -0.20 6.13
C SER A 164 11.68 0.20 4.73
N ILE A 165 12.50 0.93 3.97
CA ILE A 165 12.14 1.45 2.64
C ILE A 165 11.70 0.35 1.67
N PRO A 166 12.40 -0.80 1.55
CA PRO A 166 12.00 -1.87 0.64
C PRO A 166 10.57 -2.38 0.90
N ARG A 167 10.16 -2.49 2.18
CA ARG A 167 8.82 -2.95 2.54
C ARG A 167 7.77 -1.91 2.19
N ILE A 168 8.00 -0.62 2.47
CA ILE A 168 7.05 0.44 2.10
C ILE A 168 6.91 0.49 0.58
N TRP A 169 8.02 0.36 -0.16
CA TRP A 169 8.00 0.26 -1.62
C TRP A 169 7.15 -0.92 -2.11
N ALA A 170 7.34 -2.11 -1.52
CA ALA A 170 6.57 -3.30 -1.88
C ALA A 170 5.07 -3.13 -1.60
N THR A 171 4.72 -2.53 -0.46
CA THR A 171 3.32 -2.20 -0.11
C THR A 171 2.68 -1.29 -1.16
N ARG A 172 3.38 -0.22 -1.60
CA ARG A 172 2.89 0.66 -2.66
C ARG A 172 2.73 -0.04 -3.99
N LYS A 173 3.71 -0.86 -4.36
CA LYS A 173 3.66 -1.65 -5.59
C LYS A 173 2.47 -2.61 -5.57
N ILE A 174 2.22 -3.31 -4.45
CA ILE A 174 1.04 -4.16 -4.28
C ILE A 174 -0.24 -3.33 -4.45
N GLY A 175 -0.35 -2.19 -3.79
CA GLY A 175 -1.51 -1.30 -3.94
C GLY A 175 -1.74 -0.86 -5.38
N TYR A 176 -0.67 -0.57 -6.12
CA TYR A 176 -0.74 -0.27 -7.55
C TYR A 176 -1.21 -1.48 -8.37
N LEU A 177 -0.64 -2.66 -8.16
CA LEU A 177 -1.00 -3.89 -8.90
C LEU A 177 -2.45 -4.30 -8.64
N LEU A 178 -2.94 -4.16 -7.41
CA LEU A 178 -4.36 -4.40 -7.08
C LEU A 178 -5.28 -3.40 -7.81
N SER A 179 -4.85 -2.14 -7.95
CA SER A 179 -5.55 -1.15 -8.77
C SER A 179 -5.64 -1.58 -10.23
N GLU A 180 -4.52 -1.99 -10.80
CA GLU A 180 -4.45 -2.46 -12.19
C GLU A 180 -5.35 -3.68 -12.42
N MET A 181 -5.36 -4.64 -11.50
CA MET A 181 -6.27 -5.78 -11.58
C MET A 181 -7.73 -5.36 -11.54
N ARG A 182 -8.08 -4.40 -10.68
CA ARG A 182 -9.46 -3.91 -10.59
C ARG A 182 -9.83 -3.17 -11.88
N LEU A 183 -8.97 -2.29 -12.39
CA LEU A 183 -9.30 -1.44 -13.53
C LEU A 183 -9.28 -2.19 -14.86
N ASN A 184 -8.26 -3.01 -15.07
CA ASN A 184 -7.96 -3.65 -16.36
C ASN A 184 -8.24 -5.15 -16.38
N GLY A 185 -8.66 -5.72 -15.24
CA GLY A 185 -8.91 -7.14 -15.06
C GLY A 185 -7.70 -7.90 -14.49
N GLU A 186 -7.99 -8.91 -13.68
CA GLU A 186 -6.93 -9.76 -13.11
C GLU A 186 -6.30 -10.64 -14.19
N THR A 187 -4.96 -10.63 -14.26
CA THR A 187 -4.18 -11.57 -15.05
C THR A 187 -3.33 -12.45 -14.15
N LYS A 188 -3.00 -13.66 -14.61
CA LYS A 188 -2.09 -14.56 -13.87
C LYS A 188 -0.76 -13.87 -13.53
N LYS A 189 -0.21 -13.07 -14.44
CA LYS A 189 1.05 -12.33 -14.22
C LYS A 189 0.93 -11.35 -13.05
N LEU A 190 -0.11 -10.50 -13.06
CA LEU A 190 -0.34 -9.54 -11.98
C LEU A 190 -0.54 -10.27 -10.65
N ARG A 191 -1.35 -11.33 -10.63
CA ARG A 191 -1.65 -12.09 -9.42
C ARG A 191 -0.41 -12.74 -8.84
N ASP A 192 0.37 -13.42 -9.68
CA ASP A 192 1.58 -14.11 -9.24
C ASP A 192 2.62 -13.11 -8.69
N GLU A 193 2.68 -11.88 -9.26
CA GLU A 193 3.53 -10.80 -8.76
C GLU A 193 3.06 -10.25 -7.40
N VAL A 194 1.76 -10.04 -7.21
CA VAL A 194 1.20 -9.65 -5.90
C VAL A 194 1.49 -10.71 -4.83
N ILE A 195 1.29 -11.99 -5.16
CA ILE A 195 1.58 -13.10 -4.24
C ILE A 195 3.07 -13.16 -3.89
N ALA A 196 3.95 -12.97 -4.87
CA ALA A 196 5.39 -12.98 -4.64
C ALA A 196 5.81 -11.85 -3.69
N LEU A 197 5.39 -10.61 -3.96
CA LEU A 197 5.69 -9.46 -3.10
C LEU A 197 5.08 -9.60 -1.70
N SER A 198 3.85 -10.10 -1.62
CA SER A 198 3.17 -10.36 -0.34
C SER A 198 3.94 -11.35 0.53
N LYS A 199 4.43 -12.45 -0.06
CA LYS A 199 5.24 -13.46 0.64
C LYS A 199 6.64 -12.97 0.98
N GLU A 200 7.26 -12.16 0.13
CA GLU A 200 8.61 -11.66 0.38
C GLU A 200 8.62 -10.61 1.50
N TYR A 201 7.68 -9.66 1.46
CA TYR A 201 7.64 -8.49 2.34
C TYR A 201 6.63 -8.60 3.49
N GLY A 202 5.86 -9.70 3.56
CA GLY A 202 4.87 -9.93 4.62
C GLY A 202 3.70 -8.97 4.59
N VAL A 203 3.31 -8.50 3.41
CA VAL A 203 2.15 -7.62 3.22
C VAL A 203 0.93 -8.48 2.99
N ILE A 204 -0.11 -8.39 3.84
CA ILE A 204 -1.32 -9.18 3.66
C ILE A 204 -2.16 -8.58 2.52
N THR A 205 -2.54 -9.43 1.57
CA THR A 205 -3.34 -9.05 0.39
C THR A 205 -4.53 -9.99 0.21
N PRO A 206 -5.55 -9.60 -0.57
CA PRO A 206 -6.69 -10.48 -0.84
C PRO A 206 -6.32 -11.81 -1.52
N HIS A 207 -5.16 -11.86 -2.17
CA HIS A 207 -4.64 -13.03 -2.87
C HIS A 207 -3.76 -13.94 -1.98
N THR A 208 -3.55 -13.57 -0.71
CA THR A 208 -2.70 -14.33 0.20
C THR A 208 -3.41 -14.62 1.50
N SER A 209 -3.70 -15.89 1.73
CA SER A 209 -4.09 -16.40 3.05
C SER A 209 -2.83 -16.89 3.75
N PHE A 210 -2.48 -16.29 4.89
CA PHE A 210 -1.49 -16.87 5.80
C PHE A 210 -2.25 -17.83 6.72
N LEU A 211 -1.91 -19.12 6.70
CA LEU A 211 -2.44 -20.06 7.69
C LEU A 211 -1.77 -19.76 9.03
N LEU A 212 -2.45 -18.99 9.86
CA LEU A 212 -2.00 -18.55 11.17
C LEU A 212 -2.48 -19.56 12.22
N ASP A 213 -1.63 -19.88 13.21
CA ASP A 213 -1.96 -20.80 14.33
C ASP A 213 -3.06 -20.18 15.20
N THR A 214 -4.31 -20.59 14.97
CA THR A 214 -5.48 -20.14 15.73
C THR A 214 -5.51 -20.78 17.12
N ARG A 215 -4.65 -20.30 18.02
CA ARG A 215 -4.84 -20.50 19.48
C ARG A 215 -5.80 -19.47 20.09
N GLN A 216 -6.42 -18.62 19.27
CA GLN A 216 -7.67 -17.94 19.59
C GLN A 216 -8.80 -18.59 18.79
N PRO A 217 -9.85 -19.14 19.43
CA PRO A 217 -11.02 -19.64 18.70
C PRO A 217 -11.64 -18.48 17.90
N GLY A 218 -11.67 -18.60 16.55
CA GLY A 218 -12.45 -17.71 15.68
C GLY A 218 -11.69 -16.85 14.65
N ALA A 219 -10.35 -16.86 14.61
CA ALA A 219 -9.61 -16.04 13.64
C ALA A 219 -9.22 -16.80 12.37
N VAL A 220 -10.19 -17.06 11.48
CA VAL A 220 -9.88 -17.41 10.08
C VAL A 220 -9.64 -16.10 9.33
N TYR A 221 -8.39 -15.75 9.05
CA TYR A 221 -8.06 -14.66 8.13
C TYR A 221 -8.17 -15.17 6.69
N THR A 222 -9.40 -15.35 6.20
CA THR A 222 -9.65 -15.47 4.77
C THR A 222 -9.44 -14.10 4.14
N GLY A 223 -8.50 -14.03 3.18
CA GLY A 223 -8.15 -12.80 2.44
C GLY A 223 -9.32 -12.15 1.70
N THR A 224 -10.47 -12.82 1.59
CA THR A 224 -11.65 -12.31 0.87
C THR A 224 -12.62 -11.50 1.72
N SER A 225 -12.56 -11.56 3.06
CA SER A 225 -13.60 -10.95 3.92
C SER A 225 -13.08 -10.16 5.13
N SER A 226 -11.82 -10.33 5.52
CA SER A 226 -11.25 -9.69 6.72
C SER A 226 -10.38 -8.45 6.44
N LEU A 227 -9.92 -8.23 5.21
CA LEU A 227 -8.95 -7.18 4.89
C LEU A 227 -9.56 -5.78 4.80
N GLY A 228 -10.73 -5.66 4.16
CA GLY A 228 -11.47 -4.39 4.11
C GLY A 228 -11.93 -3.95 5.50
N VAL A 229 -12.17 -4.89 6.42
CA VAL A 229 -12.65 -4.59 7.77
C VAL A 229 -11.46 -4.34 8.71
N SER A 230 -10.44 -5.20 8.75
CA SER A 230 -9.33 -5.06 9.71
C SER A 230 -8.43 -3.86 9.43
N SER A 231 -8.19 -3.52 8.15
CA SER A 231 -7.37 -2.34 7.79
C SER A 231 -8.12 -1.01 8.00
N VAL A 232 -9.45 -1.01 7.83
CA VAL A 232 -10.32 0.13 8.15
C VAL A 232 -10.53 0.27 9.66
N LEU A 233 -10.59 -0.84 10.41
CA LEU A 233 -10.67 -0.86 11.87
C LEU A 233 -9.35 -0.40 12.55
N GLN A 234 -8.19 -0.76 12.01
CA GLN A 234 -6.89 -0.34 12.56
C GLN A 234 -6.50 1.11 12.23
N SER A 235 -7.08 1.72 11.18
CA SER A 235 -6.72 3.07 10.73
C SER A 235 -7.48 4.22 11.44
N GLY A 236 -8.19 3.93 12.53
CA GLY A 236 -8.68 4.94 13.47
C GLY A 236 -9.88 5.79 13.03
N ASN A 237 -10.50 5.50 11.88
CA ASN A 237 -11.65 6.27 11.36
C ASN A 237 -13.02 5.61 11.55
N ILE A 238 -13.08 4.38 12.10
CA ILE A 238 -14.30 3.80 12.64
C ILE A 238 -14.10 3.58 14.14
N SER A 239 -14.68 4.47 14.94
CA SER A 239 -14.77 4.25 16.39
C SER A 239 -15.87 3.22 16.66
N ILE A 240 -15.50 1.95 16.85
CA ILE A 240 -16.34 1.04 17.63
C ILE A 240 -16.03 1.38 19.08
N SER A 241 -16.99 2.00 19.77
CA SER A 241 -16.90 2.32 21.19
C SER A 241 -16.39 1.10 21.97
N GLN A 242 -15.27 1.28 22.65
CA GLN A 242 -14.82 0.35 23.69
C GLN A 242 -15.90 0.28 24.76
N ALA A 243 -16.76 -0.74 24.69
CA ALA A 243 -17.49 -1.19 25.86
C ALA A 243 -16.53 -2.06 26.68
N ASN A 244 -16.34 -1.66 27.94
CA ASN A 244 -15.51 -2.34 28.92
C ASN A 244 -15.81 -3.84 28.98
N GLY A 245 -14.76 -4.61 29.28
CA GLY A 245 -14.75 -6.06 29.25
C GLY A 245 -15.96 -6.75 29.89
N MET A 246 -16.24 -7.93 29.33
CA MET A 246 -17.34 -8.87 29.61
C MET A 246 -18.46 -8.88 28.56
N GLU A 247 -18.15 -9.28 27.32
CA GLU A 247 -19.10 -9.95 26.40
C GLU A 247 -18.42 -10.42 25.10
N TYR A 248 -17.46 -11.35 25.18
CA TYR A 248 -16.79 -11.91 23.98
C TYR A 248 -17.46 -13.21 23.45
N ASN A 249 -18.40 -13.79 24.19
CA ASN A 249 -18.93 -15.13 23.88
C ASN A 249 -20.26 -15.16 23.09
N ASN A 250 -20.90 -14.03 22.81
CA ASN A 250 -22.22 -14.01 22.13
C ASN A 250 -22.24 -13.41 20.71
N MET A 251 -21.10 -12.99 20.14
CA MET A 251 -21.05 -12.40 18.78
C MET A 251 -20.60 -13.36 17.66
N VAL A 252 -20.64 -14.68 17.87
CA VAL A 252 -20.31 -15.65 16.81
C VAL A 252 -21.52 -15.95 15.89
N ASN A 253 -22.73 -15.56 16.29
CA ASN A 253 -23.97 -15.94 15.58
C ASN A 253 -24.56 -14.85 14.67
N ASP A 254 -23.99 -13.64 14.61
CA ASP A 254 -24.56 -12.51 13.84
C ASP A 254 -23.65 -12.07 12.69
N TYR A 255 -22.97 -13.03 12.04
CA TYR A 255 -22.26 -12.82 10.78
C TYR A 255 -23.28 -12.51 9.67
N ARG A 256 -23.67 -11.25 9.53
CA ARG A 256 -24.33 -10.79 8.30
C ARG A 256 -23.23 -10.57 7.26
N PRO A 257 -23.24 -11.29 6.13
CA PRO A 257 -22.29 -11.02 5.06
C PRO A 257 -22.45 -9.56 4.61
N LEU A 258 -21.33 -8.84 4.52
CA LEU A 258 -21.30 -7.47 4.00
C LEU A 258 -21.91 -7.42 2.60
N SER A 259 -22.63 -6.35 2.27
CA SER A 259 -23.14 -6.15 0.91
C SER A 259 -21.97 -6.08 -0.08
N LEU A 260 -22.20 -6.45 -1.34
CA LEU A 260 -21.19 -6.32 -2.41
C LEU A 260 -20.69 -4.87 -2.51
N GLY A 261 -21.59 -3.91 -2.31
CA GLY A 261 -21.29 -2.48 -2.24
C GLY A 261 -20.35 -2.11 -1.09
N THR A 262 -20.67 -2.53 0.14
CA THR A 262 -19.80 -2.29 1.30
C THR A 262 -18.40 -2.90 1.09
N GLN A 263 -18.35 -4.10 0.49
CA GLN A 263 -17.09 -4.75 0.17
C GLN A 263 -16.28 -3.92 -0.83
N GLY A 264 -16.91 -3.45 -1.93
CA GLY A 264 -16.27 -2.61 -2.92
C GLY A 264 -15.65 -1.33 -2.32
N VAL A 265 -16.40 -0.64 -1.47
CA VAL A 265 -15.93 0.56 -0.74
C VAL A 265 -14.74 0.24 0.17
N ALA A 266 -14.83 -0.85 0.93
CA ALA A 266 -13.75 -1.26 1.84
C ALA A 266 -12.48 -1.68 1.08
N PHE A 267 -12.61 -2.37 -0.07
CA PHE A 267 -11.49 -2.70 -0.93
C PHE A 267 -10.82 -1.45 -1.50
N ALA A 268 -11.61 -0.51 -2.04
CA ALA A 268 -11.09 0.76 -2.56
C ALA A 268 -10.34 1.58 -1.48
N ALA A 269 -10.87 1.62 -0.26
CA ALA A 269 -10.20 2.26 0.85
C ALA A 269 -8.87 1.57 1.21
N SER A 270 -8.85 0.24 1.28
CA SER A 270 -7.65 -0.53 1.61
C SER A 270 -6.54 -0.39 0.56
N GLU A 271 -6.91 -0.38 -0.73
CA GLU A 271 -5.97 -0.19 -1.84
C GLU A 271 -5.29 1.18 -1.76
N ARG A 272 -6.06 2.23 -1.50
CA ARG A 272 -5.52 3.59 -1.33
C ARG A 272 -4.54 3.66 -0.16
N ILE A 273 -4.84 3.01 0.96
CA ILE A 273 -3.91 2.93 2.11
C ILE A 273 -2.58 2.29 1.69
N LEU A 274 -2.63 1.22 0.89
CA LEU A 274 -1.42 0.56 0.40
C LEU A 274 -0.61 1.49 -0.54
N GLN A 275 -1.28 2.17 -1.47
CA GLN A 275 -0.67 3.11 -2.42
C GLN A 275 -0.03 4.33 -1.75
N ASP A 276 -0.65 4.84 -0.68
CA ASP A 276 -0.19 6.03 0.04
C ASP A 276 0.73 5.69 1.23
N SER A 277 0.98 4.40 1.49
CA SER A 277 1.72 3.95 2.67
C SER A 277 3.09 4.64 2.80
N THR A 278 3.38 5.11 4.01
CA THR A 278 4.66 5.76 4.39
C THR A 278 5.28 5.14 5.64
N SER A 279 4.61 4.17 6.24
CA SER A 279 4.99 3.53 7.50
C SER A 279 4.76 2.03 7.43
N ILE A 280 5.42 1.31 8.33
CA ILE A 280 5.32 -0.14 8.46
C ILE A 280 4.65 -0.47 9.78
N THR A 281 3.66 -1.36 9.73
CA THR A 281 3.05 -1.97 10.91
C THR A 281 2.99 -3.47 10.68
N SER A 282 3.50 -4.27 11.63
CA SER A 282 3.33 -5.72 11.59
C SER A 282 1.85 -6.06 11.54
N PRO A 283 1.40 -6.84 10.55
CA PRO A 283 -0.02 -7.08 10.35
C PRO A 283 -0.58 -8.12 11.34
N SER A 284 0.28 -8.92 11.98
CA SER A 284 -0.11 -9.89 13.01
C SER A 284 1.06 -10.24 13.92
N SER A 285 0.78 -10.97 15.01
CA SER A 285 1.80 -11.50 15.94
C SER A 285 2.68 -12.59 15.33
N ASP A 286 2.25 -13.20 14.23
CA ASP A 286 2.94 -14.32 13.55
C ASP A 286 3.76 -13.84 12.34
N ILE A 287 3.73 -12.54 12.04
CA ILE A 287 4.60 -11.90 11.05
C ILE A 287 5.50 -10.90 11.78
N LYS A 288 6.80 -11.20 11.82
CA LYS A 288 7.80 -10.30 12.38
C LYS A 288 8.62 -9.65 11.29
N TYR A 289 8.74 -8.34 11.41
CA TYR A 289 9.63 -7.54 10.61
C TYR A 289 10.90 -7.26 11.40
N VAL A 290 12.03 -7.70 10.88
CA VAL A 290 13.32 -7.37 11.46
C VAL A 290 14.23 -6.88 10.35
N ALA A 291 14.52 -5.59 10.41
CA ALA A 291 15.14 -4.87 9.32
C ALA A 291 14.45 -5.18 7.97
N GLU A 292 15.23 -5.53 6.95
CA GLU A 292 14.75 -5.80 5.60
C GLU A 292 14.06 -7.17 5.46
N LYS A 293 14.15 -8.03 6.48
CA LYS A 293 13.63 -9.39 6.44
C LYS A 293 12.24 -9.50 7.06
N THR A 294 11.49 -10.46 6.53
CA THR A 294 10.18 -10.87 7.02
C THR A 294 10.29 -12.28 7.55
N PHE A 295 9.75 -12.53 8.75
CA PHE A 295 9.72 -13.85 9.35
C PHE A 295 8.28 -14.28 9.61
N TYR A 296 7.99 -15.52 9.27
CA TYR A 296 6.70 -16.16 9.49
C TYR A 296 6.80 -17.19 10.59
N ARG A 297 5.84 -17.16 11.51
CA ARG A 297 5.74 -18.18 12.54
C ARG A 297 5.04 -19.42 11.99
N GLN A 298 5.69 -20.56 12.13
CA GLN A 298 5.15 -21.86 11.74
C GLN A 298 4.27 -22.45 12.85
N GLN A 299 3.48 -23.46 12.52
CA GLN A 299 2.61 -24.15 13.49
C GLN A 299 3.37 -24.79 14.66
N ASN A 300 4.60 -25.26 14.40
CA ASN A 300 5.49 -25.80 15.44
C ASN A 300 6.10 -24.70 16.35
N GLY A 301 5.84 -23.42 16.07
CA GLY A 301 6.33 -22.27 16.81
C GLY A 301 7.64 -21.68 16.27
N ASP A 302 8.26 -22.29 15.26
CA ASP A 302 9.52 -21.82 14.69
C ASP A 302 9.32 -20.56 13.83
N TRP A 303 10.35 -19.71 13.78
CA TRP A 303 10.36 -18.56 12.88
C TRP A 303 11.09 -18.88 11.58
N VAL A 304 10.51 -18.55 10.44
CA VAL A 304 11.07 -18.86 9.12
C VAL A 304 11.18 -17.59 8.29
N ASP A 305 12.39 -17.30 7.83
CA ASP A 305 12.69 -16.21 6.88
C ASP A 305 11.88 -16.39 5.59
N SER A 306 11.26 -15.31 5.10
CA SER A 306 10.46 -15.31 3.86
C SER A 306 11.24 -15.78 2.63
N ALA A 307 12.56 -15.65 2.63
CA ALA A 307 13.43 -16.13 1.56
C ALA A 307 13.66 -17.66 1.58
N TYR A 308 13.26 -18.37 2.65
CA TYR A 308 13.37 -19.82 2.73
C TYR A 308 12.32 -20.49 1.86
N LYS A 309 12.74 -21.47 1.05
CA LYS A 309 11.84 -22.32 0.28
C LYS A 309 11.66 -23.63 1.02
N GLU A 310 10.41 -24.02 1.23
CA GLU A 310 10.06 -25.28 1.90
C GLU A 310 10.76 -26.46 1.21
N GLY A 311 11.46 -27.28 2.01
CA GLY A 311 12.23 -28.42 1.53
C GLY A 311 13.69 -28.12 1.18
N ASP A 312 14.13 -26.85 1.16
CA ASP A 312 15.55 -26.51 1.03
C ASP A 312 16.34 -27.10 2.22
N GLU A 313 17.50 -27.71 1.95
CA GLU A 313 18.41 -28.20 2.98
C GLU A 313 18.89 -27.06 3.88
N THR A 314 18.95 -27.33 5.20
CA THR A 314 19.42 -26.37 6.19
C THR A 314 20.65 -26.89 6.91
N GLN A 315 21.56 -25.98 7.23
CA GLN A 315 22.64 -26.25 8.18
C GLN A 315 22.09 -26.05 9.59
N GLU A 316 21.93 -27.15 10.32
CA GLU A 316 21.52 -27.09 11.73
C GLU A 316 22.66 -26.52 12.60
N ILE A 317 22.31 -25.56 13.45
CA ILE A 317 23.21 -24.96 14.44
C ILE A 317 22.48 -24.93 15.77
N LYS A 318 23.08 -25.52 16.80
CA LYS A 318 22.51 -25.47 18.14
C LYS A 318 22.61 -24.06 18.73
N TYR A 319 21.53 -23.56 19.32
CA TYR A 319 21.50 -22.27 20.01
C TYR A 319 22.57 -22.20 21.11
N LEU A 320 23.26 -21.06 21.21
CA LEU A 320 24.38 -20.82 22.13
C LEU A 320 25.56 -21.81 22.01
N SER A 321 25.66 -22.57 20.91
CA SER A 321 26.83 -23.39 20.63
C SER A 321 28.01 -22.56 20.13
N ARG A 322 29.19 -23.20 20.01
CA ARG A 322 30.36 -22.58 19.39
C ARG A 322 30.07 -22.13 17.95
N ASP A 323 29.38 -22.97 17.17
CA ASP A 323 29.01 -22.67 15.78
C ASP A 323 28.05 -21.48 15.68
N TYR A 324 27.16 -21.32 16.67
CA TYR A 324 26.27 -20.15 16.77
C TYR A 324 27.07 -18.84 16.96
N PHE A 325 28.03 -18.84 17.89
CA PHE A 325 28.88 -17.66 18.11
C PHE A 325 29.85 -17.41 16.95
N ASP A 326 30.35 -18.45 16.29
CA ASP A 326 31.17 -18.33 15.08
C ASP A 326 30.38 -17.73 13.92
N LEU A 327 29.09 -18.08 13.79
CA LEU A 327 28.19 -17.51 12.80
C LEU A 327 27.96 -16.00 13.03
N ILE A 328 27.68 -15.60 14.28
CA ILE A 328 27.51 -14.19 14.66
C ILE A 328 28.81 -13.40 14.45
N LYS A 329 29.95 -13.97 14.86
CA LYS A 329 31.25 -13.30 14.71
C LYS A 329 31.59 -13.04 13.24
N LYS A 330 31.22 -13.95 12.35
CA LYS A 330 31.39 -13.78 10.89
C LYS A 330 30.39 -12.79 10.29
N ASN A 331 29.19 -12.68 10.85
CA ASN A 331 28.13 -11.81 10.34
C ASN A 331 27.45 -11.04 11.49
N PRO A 332 28.09 -10.01 12.08
CA PRO A 332 27.57 -9.37 13.29
C PRO A 332 26.16 -8.79 13.15
N TRP A 333 25.76 -8.44 11.93
CA TRP A 333 24.46 -7.87 11.64
C TRP A 333 23.31 -8.88 11.70
N ILE A 334 23.55 -10.20 11.68
CA ILE A 334 22.46 -11.18 11.74
C ILE A 334 21.88 -11.31 13.16
N THR A 335 22.57 -10.82 14.18
CA THR A 335 22.16 -10.93 15.58
C THR A 335 20.76 -10.35 15.81
N LYS A 336 20.39 -9.30 15.07
CA LYS A 336 19.02 -8.74 15.11
C LYS A 336 17.96 -9.77 14.68
N TYR A 337 18.23 -10.59 13.67
CA TYR A 337 17.30 -11.64 13.23
C TYR A 337 17.24 -12.79 14.24
N LEU A 338 18.38 -13.20 14.79
CA LEU A 338 18.44 -14.29 15.75
C LEU A 338 17.74 -13.97 17.08
N GLY A 339 17.45 -12.69 17.35
CA GLY A 339 16.70 -12.25 18.53
C GLY A 339 15.19 -12.52 18.48
N ILE A 340 14.61 -12.95 17.36
CA ILE A 340 13.14 -13.09 17.23
C ILE A 340 12.56 -14.32 17.91
N GLY A 341 13.40 -15.34 18.17
CA GLY A 341 12.98 -16.62 18.73
C GLY A 341 14.16 -17.57 18.88
N LYS A 342 13.92 -18.68 19.59
CA LYS A 342 14.96 -19.69 19.88
C LYS A 342 15.13 -20.72 18.77
N ASN A 343 14.07 -20.98 18.02
CA ASN A 343 14.10 -21.76 16.79
C ASN A 343 13.85 -20.85 15.60
N ILE A 344 14.83 -20.76 14.69
CA ILE A 344 14.75 -19.89 13.53
C ILE A 344 15.43 -20.51 12.30
N ILE A 345 14.73 -20.51 11.17
CA ILE A 345 15.32 -20.74 9.85
C ILE A 345 15.67 -19.39 9.24
N LEU A 346 16.96 -19.13 9.04
CA LEU A 346 17.50 -17.88 8.51
C LEU A 346 18.18 -18.12 7.16
N VAL A 347 17.83 -17.33 6.14
CA VAL A 347 18.54 -17.33 4.85
C VAL A 347 19.51 -16.16 4.80
N HIS A 348 20.80 -16.45 4.77
CA HIS A 348 21.84 -15.41 4.76
C HIS A 348 23.04 -15.83 3.91
N GLY A 349 23.52 -14.92 3.04
CA GLY A 349 24.69 -15.15 2.19
C GLY A 349 24.56 -16.38 1.27
N GLY A 350 23.33 -16.67 0.81
CA GLY A 350 23.02 -17.86 0.00
C GLY A 350 22.94 -19.18 0.79
N LYS A 351 23.21 -19.16 2.11
CA LYS A 351 23.09 -20.32 3.00
C LYS A 351 21.81 -20.27 3.80
N ARG A 352 21.33 -21.44 4.23
CA ARG A 352 20.14 -21.59 5.07
C ARG A 352 20.58 -22.21 6.39
N TYR A 353 20.31 -21.53 7.48
CA TYR A 353 20.68 -21.95 8.83
C TYR A 353 19.42 -22.26 9.61
N TYR A 354 19.34 -23.45 10.21
CA TYR A 354 18.31 -23.75 11.20
C TYR A 354 18.92 -23.67 12.59
N ILE A 355 18.68 -22.56 13.27
CA ILE A 355 19.07 -22.40 14.67
C ILE A 355 18.00 -23.09 15.52
N LYS A 356 18.41 -24.04 16.35
CA LYS A 356 17.51 -24.85 17.18
C LYS A 356 17.98 -24.87 18.63
N GLU A 357 17.05 -24.74 19.57
CA GLU A 357 17.33 -24.83 21.01
C GLU A 357 17.94 -26.17 21.44
#